data_AF-A0A4R5P479-F1
#
_entry.id   AF-A0A4R5P479-F1
#
_cell.length_a   1.000
_cell.length_b   1.000
_cell.length_c   1.000
_cell.angle_alpha   90.00
_cell.angle_beta   90.00
_cell.angle_gamma   90.00
#
_symmetry.space_group_name_H-M   'P 1'
#
loop_
_entity.id
_entity.type
_entity.pdbx_description
1 polymer ?
#
loop_
_entity_poly.entity_id
_entity_poly.type
_entity_poly.pdbx_seq_one_letter_code
_entity_poly.pdbx_strand_id
1 'polypeptide(L)'
;MALAELFDEPQHARGPDAQRCSADENPEAWAALTTGWSRVLGAARTLQERHAADSRDDVLVMCSDSARESAVSELRWCWARLVNKYVEAVESDD
;
A
#
# COMPACT_ATOMS: atom_id res chain seq x y z
N MET A 1 -1.74 26.02 18.14
CA MET A 1 -0.77 25.13 17.48
C MET A 1 -1.48 23.83 17.17
N ALA A 2 -2.08 23.67 15.97
CA ALA A 2 -2.86 22.46 15.64
C ALA A 2 -2.87 22.11 14.13
N LEU A 3 -2.06 22.79 13.30
CA LEU A 3 -2.00 22.60 11.85
C LEU A 3 -0.63 22.09 11.36
N ALA A 4 0.41 22.22 12.18
CA ALA A 4 1.76 21.75 11.84
C ALA A 4 1.86 20.22 11.94
N GLU A 5 1.16 19.59 12.89
CA GLU A 5 1.19 18.13 13.10
C GLU A 5 0.42 17.32 12.03
N LEU A 6 -0.38 17.98 11.17
CA LEU A 6 -1.14 17.31 10.10
C LEU A 6 -0.26 16.89 8.91
N PHE A 7 0.95 17.44 8.81
CA PHE A 7 1.83 17.29 7.64
C PHE A 7 3.20 16.67 7.95
N ASP A 8 3.52 16.40 9.22
CA ASP A 8 4.83 15.86 9.61
C ASP A 8 4.95 14.33 9.43
N GLU A 9 3.83 13.60 9.48
CA GLU A 9 3.82 12.18 9.12
C GLU A 9 3.44 12.05 7.64
N PRO A 10 4.14 11.24 6.82
CA PRO A 10 3.67 10.93 5.47
C PRO A 10 2.27 10.31 5.59
N GLN A 11 1.24 11.06 5.21
CA GLN A 11 -0.17 10.63 5.28
C GLN A 11 -0.41 9.30 4.54
N HIS A 12 0.45 9.01 3.55
CA HIS A 12 0.48 7.76 2.77
C HIS A 12 0.98 6.53 3.52
N ALA A 13 1.56 6.70 4.72
CA ALA A 13 1.95 5.59 5.60
C ALA A 13 0.80 5.13 6.51
N ARG A 14 -0.23 5.97 6.68
CA ARG A 14 -1.44 5.57 7.39
C ARG A 14 -2.22 4.66 6.44
N GLY A 15 -2.45 3.42 6.88
CA GLY A 15 -3.26 2.46 6.15
C GLY A 15 -4.71 2.93 5.96
N PRO A 16 -5.60 2.08 5.43
CA PRO A 16 -7.00 2.42 5.29
C PRO A 16 -7.59 2.86 6.65
N ASP A 17 -8.48 3.85 6.63
CA ASP A 17 -9.09 4.47 7.81
C ASP A 17 -10.44 3.78 8.12
N ALA A 18 -10.53 3.13 9.29
CA ALA A 18 -11.69 2.33 9.66
C ALA A 18 -12.99 3.14 9.75
N GLN A 19 -12.91 4.39 10.23
CA GLN A 19 -14.09 5.24 10.40
C GLN A 19 -14.59 5.73 9.04
N ARG A 20 -13.68 6.13 8.14
CA ARG A 20 -14.05 6.59 6.79
C ARG A 20 -14.50 5.46 5.88
N CYS A 21 -14.06 4.24 6.16
CA CYS A 21 -14.44 3.07 5.38
C CYS A 21 -15.68 2.35 5.94
N SER A 22 -16.35 2.85 6.98
CA SER A 22 -17.50 2.16 7.59
C SER A 22 -17.19 0.72 8.00
N ALA A 23 -16.03 0.51 8.63
CA ALA A 23 -15.54 -0.83 9.00
C ALA A 23 -16.52 -1.63 9.88
N ASP A 24 -17.29 -0.95 10.72
CA ASP A 24 -18.29 -1.58 11.60
C ASP A 24 -19.51 -2.08 10.83
N GLU A 25 -19.86 -1.43 9.72
CA GLU A 25 -20.99 -1.81 8.85
C GLU A 25 -20.58 -2.94 7.89
N ASN A 26 -19.30 -2.98 7.50
CA ASN A 26 -18.76 -3.90 6.49
C ASN A 26 -17.54 -4.70 7.01
N PRO A 27 -17.67 -5.49 8.09
CA PRO A 27 -16.52 -6.09 8.77
C PRO A 27 -15.76 -7.12 7.91
N GLU A 28 -16.46 -7.88 7.06
CA GLU A 28 -15.83 -8.88 6.19
C GLU A 28 -15.01 -8.25 5.06
N ALA A 29 -15.60 -7.28 4.36
CA ALA A 29 -14.92 -6.50 3.33
C ALA A 29 -13.72 -5.76 3.93
N TRP A 30 -13.88 -5.22 5.15
CA TRP A 30 -12.83 -4.51 5.87
C TRP A 30 -11.66 -5.41 6.25
N ALA A 31 -11.93 -6.62 6.76
CA ALA A 31 -10.91 -7.61 7.08
C ALA A 31 -10.08 -8.01 5.84
N ALA A 32 -10.74 -8.15 4.69
CA ALA A 32 -10.07 -8.44 3.42
C ALA A 32 -9.15 -7.28 2.97
N LEU A 33 -9.65 -6.03 3.05
CA LEU A 33 -8.89 -4.83 2.67
C LEU A 33 -7.66 -4.64 3.56
N THR A 34 -7.81 -4.75 4.88
CA THR A 34 -6.72 -4.57 5.86
C THR A 34 -5.68 -5.68 5.76
N THR A 35 -6.10 -6.94 5.58
CA THR A 35 -5.18 -8.05 5.29
C THR A 35 -4.40 -7.82 4.00
N GLY A 36 -5.09 -7.35 2.95
CA GLY A 36 -4.47 -6.97 1.68
C GLY A 36 -3.43 -5.87 1.84
N TRP A 37 -3.77 -4.82 2.59
CA TRP A 37 -2.86 -3.71 2.91
C TRP A 37 -1.60 -4.19 3.64
N SER A 38 -1.73 -5.03 4.67
CA SER A 38 -0.57 -5.60 5.37
C SER A 38 0.36 -6.38 4.43
N ARG A 39 -0.20 -7.14 3.49
CA ARG A 39 0.58 -7.86 2.46
C ARG A 39 1.29 -6.90 1.51
N VAL A 40 0.62 -5.84 1.08
CA VAL A 40 1.20 -4.79 0.22
C VAL A 40 2.38 -4.10 0.92
N LEU A 41 2.22 -3.74 2.21
CA LEU A 41 3.31 -3.16 3.00
C LEU A 41 4.50 -4.12 3.17
N GLY A 42 4.23 -5.41 3.42
CA GLY A 42 5.27 -6.43 3.47
C GLY A 42 6.04 -6.54 2.16
N ALA A 43 5.33 -6.57 1.03
CA ALA A 43 5.94 -6.59 -0.29
C ALA A 43 6.76 -5.32 -0.58
N ALA A 44 6.23 -4.14 -0.24
CA ALA A 44 6.96 -2.87 -0.40
C ALA A 44 8.27 -2.85 0.39
N ARG A 45 8.27 -3.36 1.64
CA ARG A 45 9.48 -3.47 2.45
C ARG A 45 10.51 -4.41 1.80
N THR A 46 10.07 -5.58 1.35
CA THR A 46 10.95 -6.53 0.65
C THR A 46 11.56 -5.92 -0.61
N LEU A 47 10.77 -5.19 -1.41
CA LEU A 47 11.27 -4.49 -2.61
C LEU A 47 12.30 -3.43 -2.26
N GLN A 48 12.06 -2.65 -1.20
CA GLN A 48 12.99 -1.63 -0.71
C GLN A 48 14.32 -2.26 -0.26
N GLU A 49 14.26 -3.34 0.53
CA GLU A 49 15.44 -4.07 1.00
C GLU A 49 16.24 -4.67 -0.16
N ARG A 50 15.54 -5.26 -1.15
CA ARG A 50 16.17 -5.81 -2.36
C ARG A 50 16.85 -4.74 -3.19
N HIS A 51 16.15 -3.65 -3.47
CA HIS A 51 16.74 -2.54 -4.21
C HIS A 51 17.99 -2.00 -3.50
N ALA A 52 17.95 -1.81 -2.18
CA ALA A 52 19.11 -1.34 -1.42
C ALA A 52 20.32 -2.30 -1.48
N ALA A 53 20.08 -3.61 -1.58
CA ALA A 53 21.13 -4.61 -1.77
C ALA A 53 21.66 -4.58 -3.21
N ASP A 54 20.77 -4.61 -4.20
CA ASP A 54 21.10 -4.67 -5.63
C ASP A 54 21.83 -3.40 -6.10
N SER A 55 21.53 -2.24 -5.52
CA SER A 55 22.24 -0.98 -5.83
C SER A 55 23.70 -0.94 -5.34
N ARG A 56 24.13 -1.93 -4.55
CA ARG A 56 25.53 -2.06 -4.08
C ARG A 56 26.31 -3.13 -4.83
N ASP A 57 25.65 -3.89 -5.69
CA ASP A 57 26.28 -4.91 -6.53
C ASP A 57 26.78 -4.29 -7.84
N ASP A 58 27.99 -4.69 -8.26
CA ASP A 58 28.68 -4.11 -9.42
C ASP A 58 27.93 -4.29 -10.75
N VAL A 59 27.07 -5.30 -10.85
CA VAL A 59 26.31 -5.62 -12.06
C VAL A 59 24.84 -5.24 -11.91
N LEU A 60 24.21 -5.61 -10.80
CA LEU A 60 22.77 -5.39 -10.61
C LEU A 60 22.41 -3.90 -10.49
N VAL A 61 23.34 -3.04 -10.07
CA VAL A 61 23.11 -1.59 -10.01
C VAL A 61 22.63 -1.02 -11.36
N MET A 62 23.09 -1.59 -12.48
CA MET A 62 22.73 -1.15 -13.83
C MET A 62 21.24 -1.32 -14.16
N CYS A 63 20.50 -2.16 -13.43
CA CYS A 63 19.06 -2.37 -13.64
C CYS A 63 18.21 -2.21 -12.37
N SER A 64 18.83 -2.02 -11.20
CA SER A 64 18.16 -2.00 -9.89
C SER A 64 17.04 -0.96 -9.77
N ASP A 65 17.19 0.22 -10.37
CA ASP A 65 16.15 1.26 -10.38
C ASP A 65 14.95 0.87 -11.25
N SER A 66 15.20 0.41 -12.47
CA SER A 66 14.12 0.00 -13.40
C SER A 66 13.34 -1.19 -12.85
N ALA A 67 14.03 -2.15 -12.23
CA ALA A 67 13.41 -3.28 -11.56
C ALA A 67 12.51 -2.82 -10.39
N ARG A 68 13.01 -1.91 -9.54
CA ARG A 68 12.23 -1.32 -8.45
C ARG A 68 10.98 -0.61 -8.97
N GLU A 69 11.12 0.23 -9.99
CA GLU A 69 10.00 1.01 -10.54
C GLU A 69 8.90 0.14 -11.13
N SER A 70 9.29 -0.92 -11.85
CA SER A 70 8.36 -1.90 -12.41
C SER A 70 7.61 -2.62 -11.29
N ALA A 71 8.33 -3.12 -10.28
CA ALA A 71 7.73 -3.84 -9.17
C ALA A 71 6.82 -2.95 -8.30
N VAL A 72 7.21 -1.69 -8.06
CA VAL A 72 6.38 -0.72 -7.32
C VAL A 72 5.11 -0.36 -8.12
N SER A 73 5.20 -0.26 -9.44
CA SER A 73 4.03 0.03 -10.30
C SER A 73 3.00 -1.10 -10.24
N GLU A 74 3.45 -2.36 -10.30
CA GLU A 74 2.57 -3.52 -10.11
C GLU A 74 1.97 -3.55 -8.70
N LEU A 75 2.75 -3.21 -7.69
CA LEU A 75 2.26 -3.15 -6.31
C LEU A 75 1.17 -2.08 -6.12
N ARG A 76 1.33 -0.91 -6.76
CA ARG A 76 0.30 0.14 -6.80
C ARG A 76 -0.96 -0.34 -7.52
N TRP A 77 -0.83 -1.09 -8.61
CA TRP A 77 -1.97 -1.67 -9.32
C TRP A 77 -2.72 -2.69 -8.46
N CYS A 78 -2.00 -3.60 -7.79
CA CYS A 78 -2.58 -4.56 -6.85
C CYS A 78 -3.37 -3.85 -5.73
N TRP A 79 -2.81 -2.78 -5.16
CA TRP A 79 -3.49 -1.98 -4.16
C TRP A 79 -4.76 -1.32 -4.71
N ALA A 80 -4.69 -0.68 -5.88
CA ALA A 80 -5.85 -0.06 -6.51
C ALA A 80 -6.99 -1.07 -6.76
N ARG A 81 -6.66 -2.30 -7.16
CA ARG A 81 -7.63 -3.37 -7.36
C ARG A 81 -8.27 -3.86 -6.05
N LEU A 82 -7.53 -3.91 -4.95
CA LEU A 82 -8.08 -4.23 -3.63
C LEU A 82 -9.07 -3.16 -3.16
N VAL A 83 -8.71 -1.88 -3.32
CA VAL A 83 -9.59 -0.76 -2.97
C VAL A 83 -10.85 -0.77 -3.82
N ASN A 84 -10.74 -0.95 -5.14
CA ASN A 84 -11.91 -1.00 -6.02
C ASN A 84 -12.85 -2.16 -5.65
N LYS A 85 -12.34 -3.36 -5.35
CA LYS A 85 -13.17 -4.46 -4.85
C LYS A 85 -13.87 -4.13 -3.53
N TYR A 86 -13.19 -3.41 -2.63
CA TYR A 86 -13.80 -2.98 -1.37
C TYR A 86 -14.95 -2.02 -1.60
N VAL A 87 -14.75 -1.00 -2.46
CA VAL A 87 -15.79 -0.03 -2.82
C VAL A 87 -16.98 -0.73 -3.47
N GLU A 88 -16.74 -1.63 -4.43
CA GLU A 88 -17.81 -2.41 -5.07
C GLU A 88 -18.60 -3.26 -4.08
N ALA A 89 -17.93 -3.88 -3.11
CA ALA A 89 -18.59 -4.69 -2.09
C ALA A 89 -19.45 -3.82 -1.15
N VAL A 90 -18.90 -2.71 -0.64
CA VAL A 90 -19.61 -1.80 0.27
C VAL A 90 -20.79 -1.12 -0.42
N GLU A 91 -20.65 -0.69 -1.67
CA GLU A 91 -21.74 -0.07 -2.44
C GLU A 91 -22.85 -1.06 -2.84
N SER A 92 -22.58 -2.37 -2.83
CA SER A 92 -23.58 -3.39 -3.19
C SER A 92 -24.48 -3.80 -2.01
N ASP A 93 -24.07 -3.48 -0.78
CA ASP A 93 -24.79 -3.82 0.45
C ASP A 93 -25.78 -2.71 0.91
N ASP A 94 -25.77 -1.53 0.24
CA ASP A 94 -26.73 -0.42 0.37
C ASP A 94 -27.85 -0.46 -0.71
#